data_AF-A0A376E2W0-F1
#
_entry.id   AF-A0A376E2W0-F1
#
_cell.length_a   1.000
_cell.length_b   1.000
_cell.length_c   1.000
_cell.angle_alpha   90.00
_cell.angle_beta   90.00
_cell.angle_gamma   90.00
#
_symmetry.space_group_name_H-M   'P 1'
#
loop_
_entity.id
_entity.type
_entity.pdbx_description
1 polymer ?
#
loop_
_entity_poly.entity_id
_entity_poly.type
_entity_poly.pdbx_seq_one_letter_code
_entity_poly.pdbx_strand_id
1 'polypeptide(L)'
;MDAFKTHEKVISDYKSYLQSFINIKDQRISDFVNNSTLVKNILPEPLIQFNPSFERGQSFDELIQENTIHPNLAKSLGSYKLYRHQSEAIQIGIQDQGFVVTSGTGSGKSLTFLATIFNDLFKRGNGKENGVKAILVYPMNALINSQEEEIKKYKINYLEKYVTLPDIDKSNKTLDEIINHLESLTTERFPISFAKYTGQESGNKRDQIKNDAPDILLTNYMMLELIMTRQSENWLRDSMAKNLKYLVYDELHTYRGRQGADVSFLNRRIQALVMNNLIFIGTSATMASHGSPEEKKKKVAEVTTQIFGKEISYKCVINEYLEPCTLAKQVNPFQLANAVRSGISLDGSEEEFINNDLANWLEMNVALRYNQDIIERGKPQRIDQITEKIYCETSMSKDEIHNTVVDLFKVGRANQ
;
A
#
# COMPACT_ATOMS: atom_id res chain seq x y z
N MET A 1 17.58 -11.22 6.10
CA MET A 1 17.47 -9.98 6.88
C MET A 1 16.74 -10.25 8.19
N ASP A 2 17.51 -10.48 9.24
CA ASP A 2 17.00 -10.60 10.61
C ASP A 2 16.68 -9.18 11.11
N ALA A 3 15.40 -8.89 11.36
CA ALA A 3 14.93 -7.56 11.73
C ALA A 3 15.56 -7.06 13.04
N PHE A 4 15.88 -7.97 13.97
CA PHE A 4 16.53 -7.65 15.23
C PHE A 4 17.98 -7.23 15.00
N LYS A 5 18.74 -8.00 14.19
CA LYS A 5 20.11 -7.61 13.81
C LYS A 5 20.16 -6.30 13.03
N THR A 6 19.19 -6.07 12.13
CA THR A 6 19.10 -4.80 11.41
C THR A 6 18.78 -3.64 12.36
N HIS A 7 17.84 -3.83 13.28
CA HIS A 7 17.53 -2.84 14.31
C HIS A 7 18.76 -2.54 15.18
N GLU A 8 19.44 -3.56 15.72
CA GLU A 8 20.67 -3.40 16.51
C GLU A 8 21.75 -2.63 15.74
N LYS A 9 21.94 -2.95 14.45
CA LYS A 9 22.89 -2.23 13.59
C LYS A 9 22.50 -0.76 13.43
N VAL A 10 21.25 -0.47 13.08
CA VAL A 10 20.75 0.91 12.91
C VAL A 10 20.92 1.72 14.19
N ILE A 11 20.60 1.11 15.35
CA ILE A 11 20.75 1.73 16.66
C ILE A 11 22.23 1.98 16.98
N SER A 12 23.12 1.02 16.66
CA SER A 12 24.56 1.17 16.82
C SER A 12 25.13 2.29 15.93
N ASP A 13 24.70 2.34 14.67
CA ASP A 13 25.13 3.37 13.71
C ASP A 13 24.64 4.77 14.16
N TYR A 14 23.39 4.87 14.62
CA TYR A 14 22.83 6.12 15.15
C TYR A 14 23.53 6.57 16.44
N LYS A 15 23.83 5.63 17.35
CA LYS A 15 24.62 5.89 18.56
C LYS A 15 25.99 6.46 18.19
N SER A 16 26.66 5.83 17.23
CA SER A 16 27.99 6.25 16.76
C SER A 16 27.94 7.65 16.13
N TYR A 17 26.91 7.93 15.34
CA TYR A 17 26.66 9.25 14.77
C TYR A 17 26.48 10.32 15.85
N LEU A 18 25.61 10.10 16.85
CA LEU A 18 25.40 11.07 17.94
C LEU A 18 26.67 11.30 18.77
N GLN A 19 27.42 10.24 19.07
CA GLN A 19 28.66 10.35 19.83
C GLN A 19 29.75 11.12 19.06
N SER A 20 29.74 11.10 17.73
CA SER A 20 30.71 11.86 16.93
C SER A 20 30.63 13.38 17.11
N PHE A 21 29.50 13.91 17.58
CA PHE A 21 29.33 15.34 17.88
C PHE A 21 29.70 15.70 19.33
N ILE A 22 29.96 14.72 20.19
CA ILE A 22 30.18 14.92 21.61
C ILE A 22 31.67 14.79 21.92
N ASN A 23 32.34 15.92 22.17
CA ASN A 23 33.73 15.96 22.62
C ASN A 23 33.81 16.36 24.09
N ILE A 24 33.89 15.35 24.98
CA ILE A 24 33.93 15.57 26.44
C ILE A 24 35.37 15.51 26.93
N LYS A 25 35.87 16.65 27.44
CA LYS A 25 37.24 16.77 27.97
C LYS A 25 37.40 16.25 29.40
N ASP A 26 36.33 16.21 30.19
CA ASP A 26 36.36 15.70 31.57
C ASP A 26 36.09 14.20 31.60
N GLN A 27 37.04 13.42 32.11
CA GLN A 27 36.96 11.96 32.10
C GLN A 27 35.72 11.43 32.85
N ARG A 28 35.31 12.07 33.95
CA ARG A 28 34.16 11.62 34.74
C ARG A 28 32.86 11.79 33.96
N ILE A 29 32.76 12.88 33.21
CA ILE A 29 31.59 13.16 32.36
C ILE A 29 31.61 12.21 31.16
N SER A 30 32.78 11.92 30.59
CA SER A 30 32.93 10.95 29.50
C SER A 30 32.50 9.56 29.94
N ASP A 31 32.99 9.11 31.09
CA ASP A 31 32.63 7.82 31.69
C ASP A 31 31.14 7.76 32.03
N PHE A 32 30.57 8.84 32.59
CA PHE A 32 29.14 8.94 32.82
C PHE A 32 28.35 8.83 31.52
N VAL A 33 28.70 9.57 30.46
CA VAL A 33 27.97 9.54 29.19
C VAL A 33 28.09 8.18 28.50
N ASN A 34 29.28 7.55 28.52
CA ASN A 34 29.52 6.24 27.90
C ASN A 34 28.86 5.09 28.65
N ASN A 35 28.82 5.15 29.99
CA ASN A 35 28.21 4.13 30.85
C ASN A 35 26.73 4.40 31.13
N SER A 36 26.26 5.63 30.94
CA SER A 36 24.85 5.96 31.12
C SER A 36 24.02 5.25 30.07
N THR A 37 22.84 4.83 30.50
CA THR A 37 21.75 4.43 29.62
C THR A 37 21.16 5.61 28.84
N LEU A 38 21.85 6.76 28.69
CA LEU A 38 21.38 7.92 27.92
C LEU A 38 20.81 7.46 26.56
N VAL A 39 21.54 6.60 25.84
CA VAL A 39 21.07 6.07 24.55
C VAL A 39 19.88 5.11 24.69
N LYS A 40 19.84 4.28 25.75
CA LYS A 40 18.71 3.38 26.06
C LYS A 40 17.43 4.14 26.47
N ASN A 41 17.57 5.31 27.08
CA ASN A 41 16.45 6.15 27.52
C ASN A 41 15.99 7.13 26.42
N ILE A 42 16.84 7.43 25.44
CA ILE A 42 16.51 8.28 24.28
C ILE A 42 15.81 7.46 23.19
N LEU A 43 16.17 6.19 23.03
CA LEU A 43 15.61 5.34 21.98
C LEU A 43 14.48 4.48 22.56
N PRO A 44 13.22 4.72 22.16
CA PRO A 44 12.13 3.88 22.59
C PRO A 44 12.35 2.46 22.06
N GLU A 45 11.94 1.47 22.85
CA GLU A 45 11.94 0.09 22.37
C GLU A 45 11.05 -0.07 21.13
N PRO A 46 11.44 -0.96 20.20
CA PRO A 46 10.69 -1.19 18.99
C PRO A 46 9.30 -1.75 19.32
N LEU A 47 8.29 -1.16 18.68
CA LEU A 47 6.95 -1.72 18.68
C LEU A 47 6.87 -2.82 17.61
N ILE A 48 6.43 -4.00 18.02
CA ILE A 48 6.10 -5.09 17.11
C ILE A 48 4.69 -4.89 16.60
N GLN A 49 4.57 -4.80 15.27
CA GLN A 49 3.29 -4.82 14.57
C GLN A 49 3.24 -6.04 13.67
N PHE A 50 2.19 -6.84 13.83
CA PHE A 50 1.94 -7.99 12.97
C PHE A 50 1.32 -7.53 11.65
N ASN A 51 1.59 -8.29 10.59
CA ASN A 51 0.92 -8.15 9.30
C ASN A 51 0.04 -9.38 9.05
N PRO A 52 -1.23 -9.38 9.47
CA PRO A 52 -2.12 -10.50 9.30
C PRO A 52 -2.44 -10.76 7.82
N SER A 53 -2.91 -11.97 7.54
CA SER A 53 -3.41 -12.34 6.22
C SER A 53 -4.69 -11.57 5.87
N PHE A 54 -4.83 -11.25 4.59
CA PHE A 54 -6.04 -10.62 4.06
C PHE A 54 -7.00 -11.68 3.53
N GLU A 55 -8.28 -11.53 3.85
CA GLU A 55 -9.35 -12.40 3.36
C GLU A 55 -9.36 -12.42 1.82
N ARG A 56 -9.46 -13.60 1.24
CA ARG A 56 -9.51 -13.79 -0.22
C ARG A 56 -10.89 -13.45 -0.79
N GLY A 57 -10.91 -12.63 -1.83
CA GLY A 57 -12.09 -12.24 -2.60
C GLY A 57 -12.22 -13.03 -3.90
N GLN A 58 -12.95 -12.45 -4.86
CA GLN A 58 -13.07 -13.01 -6.20
C GLN A 58 -11.75 -12.91 -6.99
N SER A 59 -11.52 -13.84 -7.90
CA SER A 59 -10.45 -13.74 -8.90
C SER A 59 -10.85 -12.86 -10.08
N PHE A 60 -9.86 -12.40 -10.87
CA PHE A 60 -10.16 -11.74 -12.15
C PHE A 60 -10.93 -12.66 -13.10
N ASP A 61 -10.66 -13.98 -13.10
CA ASP A 61 -11.32 -14.93 -13.99
C ASP A 61 -12.82 -15.07 -13.66
N GLU A 62 -13.18 -15.09 -12.38
CA GLU A 62 -14.58 -15.07 -11.93
C GLU A 62 -15.29 -13.78 -12.37
N LEU A 63 -14.66 -12.62 -12.14
CA LEU A 63 -15.21 -11.33 -12.56
C LEU A 63 -15.37 -11.22 -14.10
N ILE A 64 -14.46 -11.83 -14.88
CA ILE A 64 -14.55 -11.89 -16.34
C ILE A 64 -15.72 -12.79 -16.77
N GLN A 65 -15.89 -13.95 -16.14
CA GLN A 65 -17.00 -14.87 -16.43
C GLN A 65 -18.37 -14.22 -16.17
N GLU A 66 -18.45 -13.36 -15.15
CA GLU A 66 -19.63 -12.54 -14.86
C GLU A 66 -19.85 -11.38 -15.86
N ASN A 67 -18.97 -11.22 -16.86
CA ASN A 67 -18.95 -10.12 -17.84
C ASN A 67 -18.87 -8.72 -17.21
N THR A 68 -18.34 -8.61 -15.99
CA THR A 68 -18.25 -7.32 -15.27
C THR A 68 -17.03 -6.50 -15.72
N ILE A 69 -15.92 -7.20 -16.00
CA ILE A 69 -14.62 -6.62 -16.37
C ILE A 69 -14.10 -7.13 -17.73
N HIS A 70 -13.19 -6.36 -18.32
CA HIS A 70 -12.58 -6.67 -19.60
C HIS A 70 -11.49 -7.76 -19.48
N PRO A 71 -11.43 -8.77 -20.38
CA PRO A 71 -10.46 -9.89 -20.29
C PRO A 71 -8.98 -9.47 -20.29
N ASN A 72 -8.63 -8.38 -20.97
CA ASN A 72 -7.26 -7.85 -20.97
C ASN A 72 -6.77 -7.37 -19.59
N LEU A 73 -7.68 -7.22 -18.62
CA LEU A 73 -7.31 -6.86 -17.25
C LEU A 73 -6.44 -7.96 -16.61
N ALA A 74 -6.87 -9.22 -16.71
CA ALA A 74 -6.10 -10.37 -16.21
C ALA A 74 -4.76 -10.56 -16.94
N LYS A 75 -4.71 -10.24 -18.26
CA LYS A 75 -3.47 -10.29 -19.03
C LYS A 75 -2.42 -9.29 -18.53
N SER A 76 -2.86 -8.14 -18.01
CA SER A 76 -1.97 -7.05 -17.60
C SER A 76 -1.65 -7.10 -16.10
N LEU A 77 -2.69 -7.23 -15.27
CA LEU A 77 -2.57 -7.20 -13.81
C LEU A 77 -2.27 -8.57 -13.18
N GLY A 78 -2.36 -9.65 -13.97
CA GLY A 78 -2.14 -11.04 -13.55
C GLY A 78 -3.44 -11.79 -13.27
N SER A 79 -3.40 -13.12 -13.40
CA SER A 79 -4.50 -14.02 -13.04
C SER A 79 -4.22 -14.61 -11.65
N TYR A 80 -4.66 -13.92 -10.60
CA TYR A 80 -4.61 -14.42 -9.23
C TYR A 80 -5.91 -14.07 -8.48
N LYS A 81 -6.10 -14.72 -7.34
CA LYS A 81 -7.23 -14.45 -6.45
C LYS A 81 -6.99 -13.13 -5.72
N LEU A 82 -7.89 -12.17 -5.91
CA LEU A 82 -7.80 -10.86 -5.27
C LEU A 82 -8.05 -10.99 -3.77
N TYR A 83 -7.63 -9.99 -3.01
CA TYR A 83 -8.16 -9.80 -1.66
C TYR A 83 -9.58 -9.24 -1.72
N ARG A 84 -10.40 -9.54 -0.71
CA ARG A 84 -11.81 -9.14 -0.66
C ARG A 84 -11.99 -7.63 -0.83
N HIS A 85 -11.15 -6.82 -0.18
CA HIS A 85 -11.21 -5.37 -0.32
C HIS A 85 -10.87 -4.89 -1.74
N GLN A 86 -10.05 -5.64 -2.48
CA GLN A 86 -9.73 -5.31 -3.86
C GLN A 86 -10.89 -5.63 -4.79
N SER A 87 -11.51 -6.81 -4.66
CA SER A 87 -12.67 -7.18 -5.47
C SER A 87 -13.86 -6.27 -5.20
N GLU A 88 -14.16 -5.94 -3.94
CA GLU A 88 -15.23 -4.99 -3.57
C GLU A 88 -14.98 -3.60 -4.16
N ALA A 89 -13.75 -3.09 -4.06
CA ALA A 89 -13.40 -1.78 -4.62
C ALA A 89 -13.52 -1.73 -6.14
N ILE A 90 -13.07 -2.78 -6.85
CA ILE A 90 -13.18 -2.89 -8.30
C ILE A 90 -14.66 -2.92 -8.72
N GLN A 91 -15.50 -3.70 -8.04
CA GLN A 91 -16.94 -3.76 -8.33
C GLN A 91 -17.63 -2.39 -8.20
N ILE A 92 -17.28 -1.60 -7.19
CA ILE A 92 -17.79 -0.23 -7.04
C ILE A 92 -17.27 0.66 -8.17
N GLY A 93 -15.97 0.57 -8.47
CA GLY A 93 -15.33 1.38 -9.50
C GLY A 93 -15.91 1.17 -10.91
N ILE A 94 -16.23 -0.08 -11.29
CA ILE A 94 -16.81 -0.38 -12.61
C ILE A 94 -18.25 0.07 -12.78
N GLN A 95 -18.94 0.44 -11.69
CA GLN A 95 -20.26 1.06 -11.70
C GLN A 95 -20.18 2.59 -11.81
N ASP A 96 -19.01 3.13 -12.17
CA ASP A 96 -18.74 4.57 -12.25
C ASP A 96 -18.97 5.33 -10.93
N GLN A 97 -18.74 4.64 -9.80
CA GLN A 97 -18.81 5.21 -8.46
C GLN A 97 -17.43 5.47 -7.87
N GLY A 98 -17.31 6.60 -7.17
CA GLY A 98 -16.10 6.92 -6.41
C GLY A 98 -16.02 6.11 -5.12
N PHE A 99 -14.83 5.73 -4.71
CA PHE A 99 -14.62 4.90 -3.53
C PHE A 99 -13.33 5.25 -2.78
N VAL A 100 -13.25 4.78 -1.54
CA VAL A 100 -12.06 4.92 -0.68
C VAL A 100 -11.67 3.58 -0.11
N VAL A 101 -10.41 3.16 -0.33
CA VAL A 101 -9.87 1.94 0.28
C VAL A 101 -8.99 2.31 1.46
N THR A 102 -9.36 1.87 2.66
CA THR A 102 -8.58 2.02 3.88
C THR A 102 -8.02 0.67 4.33
N SER A 103 -6.73 0.44 4.04
CA SER A 103 -6.09 -0.87 4.25
C SER A 103 -4.59 -0.71 4.48
N GLY A 104 -3.98 -1.62 5.24
CA GLY A 104 -2.55 -1.60 5.58
C GLY A 104 -1.58 -1.54 4.39
N THR A 105 -0.30 -1.31 4.68
CA THR A 105 0.77 -1.38 3.67
C THR A 105 0.86 -2.78 3.08
N GLY A 106 1.23 -2.89 1.79
CA GLY A 106 1.37 -4.19 1.12
C GLY A 106 0.05 -4.87 0.74
N SER A 107 -1.11 -4.27 0.99
CA SER A 107 -2.43 -4.84 0.65
C SER A 107 -2.84 -4.68 -0.82
N GLY A 108 -1.95 -4.16 -1.66
CA GLY A 108 -2.22 -3.86 -3.07
C GLY A 108 -3.34 -2.83 -3.28
N LYS A 109 -3.37 -1.74 -2.50
CA LYS A 109 -4.36 -0.65 -2.68
C LYS A 109 -4.32 -0.05 -4.09
N SER A 110 -3.13 0.16 -4.64
CA SER A 110 -2.97 0.74 -5.97
C SER A 110 -3.62 -0.08 -7.08
N LEU A 111 -3.66 -1.41 -6.90
CA LEU A 111 -4.34 -2.31 -7.83
C LEU A 111 -5.82 -1.93 -8.00
N THR A 112 -6.49 -1.46 -6.95
CA THR A 112 -7.94 -1.19 -6.99
C THR A 112 -8.31 -0.09 -7.97
N PHE A 113 -7.64 1.06 -7.90
CA PHE A 113 -7.88 2.17 -8.82
C PHE A 113 -7.31 1.89 -10.22
N LEU A 114 -6.15 1.23 -10.33
CA LEU A 114 -5.57 0.86 -11.63
C LEU A 114 -6.46 -0.13 -12.36
N ALA A 115 -6.98 -1.14 -11.67
CA ALA A 115 -7.91 -2.11 -12.25
C ALA A 115 -9.19 -1.44 -12.75
N THR A 116 -9.73 -0.50 -11.96
CA THR A 116 -10.91 0.30 -12.35
C THR A 116 -10.64 1.10 -13.64
N ILE A 117 -9.53 1.84 -13.67
CA ILE A 117 -9.17 2.71 -14.80
C ILE A 117 -8.82 1.87 -16.03
N PHE A 118 -8.02 0.82 -15.88
CA PHE A 118 -7.62 -0.05 -16.97
C PHE A 118 -8.83 -0.76 -17.58
N ASN A 119 -9.79 -1.19 -16.75
CA ASN A 119 -11.03 -1.77 -17.25
C ASN A 119 -11.80 -0.80 -18.17
N ASP A 120 -11.97 0.47 -17.76
CA ASP A 120 -12.60 1.50 -18.59
C ASP A 120 -11.82 1.74 -19.89
N LEU A 121 -10.48 1.89 -19.81
CA LEU A 121 -9.65 2.15 -20.97
C LEU A 121 -9.57 0.97 -21.95
N PHE A 122 -9.55 -0.27 -21.45
CA PHE A 122 -9.63 -1.45 -22.30
C PHE A 122 -10.98 -1.55 -23.01
N LYS A 123 -12.10 -1.26 -22.32
CA LYS A 123 -13.44 -1.23 -22.93
C LYS A 123 -13.54 -0.18 -24.04
N ARG A 124 -12.86 0.96 -23.93
CA ARG A 124 -12.79 1.98 -24.99
C ARG A 124 -11.89 1.58 -26.18
N GLY A 125 -10.89 0.72 -25.93
CA GLY A 125 -9.99 0.21 -26.96
C GLY A 125 -9.11 1.27 -27.62
N ASN A 126 -8.70 1.02 -28.87
CA ASN A 126 -7.82 1.90 -29.64
C ASN A 126 -8.53 3.10 -30.29
N GLY A 127 -9.86 3.08 -30.37
CA GLY A 127 -10.67 4.17 -30.92
C GLY A 127 -10.97 5.31 -29.93
N LYS A 128 -10.41 5.26 -28.72
CA LYS A 128 -10.60 6.31 -27.71
C LYS A 128 -10.00 7.63 -28.17
N GLU A 129 -10.67 8.73 -27.82
CA GLU A 129 -10.16 10.08 -28.09
C GLU A 129 -8.80 10.27 -27.42
N ASN A 130 -7.92 11.07 -28.02
CA ASN A 130 -6.64 11.41 -27.40
C ASN A 130 -6.85 12.37 -26.21
N GLY A 131 -6.05 12.22 -25.14
CA GLY A 131 -6.08 13.10 -23.97
C GLY A 131 -6.12 12.39 -22.63
N VAL A 132 -5.96 13.14 -21.54
CA VAL A 132 -5.93 12.61 -20.16
C VAL A 132 -7.31 12.20 -19.66
N LYS A 133 -7.52 10.89 -19.45
CA LYS A 133 -8.74 10.32 -18.86
C LYS A 133 -8.63 10.07 -17.36
N ALA A 134 -7.42 9.85 -16.85
CA ALA A 134 -7.16 9.67 -15.42
C ALA A 134 -5.96 10.49 -14.95
N ILE A 135 -6.07 11.10 -13.76
CA ILE A 135 -4.96 11.72 -13.06
C ILE A 135 -4.73 11.00 -11.74
N LEU A 136 -3.52 10.51 -11.52
CA LEU A 136 -3.09 9.88 -10.28
C LEU A 136 -2.22 10.85 -9.48
N VAL A 137 -2.71 11.27 -8.32
CA VAL A 137 -2.07 12.26 -7.46
C VAL A 137 -1.39 11.56 -6.29
N TYR A 138 -0.08 11.76 -6.18
CA TYR A 138 0.75 11.23 -5.12
C TYR A 138 1.29 12.35 -4.23
N PRO A 139 1.57 12.07 -2.94
CA PRO A 139 2.18 13.06 -2.05
C PRO A 139 3.67 13.26 -2.32
N MET A 140 4.36 12.29 -2.93
CA MET A 140 5.81 12.30 -3.12
C MET A 140 6.22 11.78 -4.50
N ASN A 141 7.24 12.39 -5.11
CA ASN A 141 7.76 11.97 -6.42
C ASN A 141 8.34 10.54 -6.42
N ALA A 142 8.84 10.06 -5.27
CA ALA A 142 9.32 8.68 -5.15
C ALA A 142 8.18 7.67 -5.41
N LEU A 143 6.97 7.95 -4.92
CA LEU A 143 5.79 7.12 -5.17
C LEU A 143 5.36 7.19 -6.64
N ILE A 144 5.47 8.37 -7.27
CA ILE A 144 5.22 8.54 -8.70
C ILE A 144 6.14 7.63 -9.52
N ASN A 145 7.44 7.63 -9.22
CA ASN A 145 8.43 6.79 -9.92
C ASN A 145 8.14 5.30 -9.70
N SER A 146 7.88 4.89 -8.46
CA SER A 146 7.55 3.50 -8.13
C SER A 146 6.28 3.04 -8.87
N GLN A 147 5.26 3.91 -8.96
CA GLN A 147 4.04 3.56 -9.67
C GLN A 147 4.23 3.49 -11.19
N GLU A 148 5.06 4.36 -11.77
CA GLU A 148 5.41 4.30 -13.19
C GLU A 148 6.08 2.96 -13.53
N GLU A 149 7.04 2.52 -12.70
CA GLU A 149 7.67 1.20 -12.86
C GLU A 149 6.66 0.06 -12.77
N GLU A 150 5.69 0.15 -11.85
CA GLU A 150 4.66 -0.86 -11.70
C GLU A 150 3.73 -0.93 -12.93
N ILE A 151 3.32 0.21 -13.49
CA ILE A 151 2.54 0.25 -14.73
C ILE A 151 3.35 -0.31 -15.91
N LYS A 152 4.66 -0.05 -15.97
CA LYS A 152 5.55 -0.68 -16.97
C LYS A 152 5.57 -2.21 -16.84
N LYS A 153 5.59 -2.77 -15.63
CA LYS A 153 5.46 -4.23 -15.43
C LYS A 153 4.12 -4.76 -15.94
N TYR A 154 3.01 -4.04 -15.71
CA TYR A 154 1.70 -4.44 -16.25
C TYR A 154 1.64 -4.40 -17.78
N LYS A 155 2.36 -3.45 -18.40
CA LYS A 155 2.57 -3.40 -19.86
C LYS A 155 3.37 -4.61 -20.34
N ILE A 156 4.45 -4.97 -19.65
CA ILE A 156 5.27 -6.17 -19.96
C ILE A 156 4.41 -7.43 -19.89
N ASN A 157 3.69 -7.64 -18.78
CA ASN A 157 2.79 -8.79 -18.60
C ASN A 157 1.79 -8.93 -19.74
N TYR A 158 1.21 -7.81 -20.19
CA TYR A 158 0.27 -7.78 -21.30
C TYR A 158 0.93 -8.23 -22.61
N LEU A 159 2.09 -7.66 -22.96
CA LEU A 159 2.80 -7.95 -24.21
C LEU A 159 3.30 -9.40 -24.27
N GLU A 160 3.76 -9.95 -23.13
CA GLU A 160 4.22 -11.34 -23.04
C GLU A 160 3.13 -12.36 -23.41
N LYS A 161 1.85 -12.01 -23.33
CA LYS A 161 0.75 -12.89 -23.79
C LYS A 161 0.68 -13.04 -25.30
N TYR A 162 1.37 -12.19 -26.06
CA TYR A 162 1.34 -12.15 -27.53
C TYR A 162 2.69 -12.49 -28.17
N VAL A 163 3.67 -12.89 -27.38
CA VAL A 163 4.98 -13.34 -27.85
C VAL A 163 5.14 -14.81 -27.46
N THR A 164 5.45 -15.67 -28.44
CA THR A 164 5.85 -17.04 -28.14
C THR A 164 7.21 -16.97 -27.46
N LEU A 165 7.27 -17.21 -26.14
CA LEU A 165 8.48 -17.05 -25.31
C LEU A 165 9.69 -17.81 -25.87
N PRO A 166 10.72 -17.14 -26.46
CA PRO A 166 12.09 -17.54 -26.16
C PRO A 166 12.39 -17.14 -24.71
N ASP A 167 13.41 -17.73 -24.09
CA ASP A 167 13.94 -17.24 -22.82
C ASP A 167 14.44 -15.81 -23.00
N ILE A 168 13.55 -14.82 -22.80
CA ILE A 168 13.93 -13.41 -22.79
C ILE A 168 14.78 -13.26 -21.53
N ASP A 169 16.09 -13.18 -21.71
CA ASP A 169 16.99 -12.82 -20.65
C ASP A 169 16.65 -11.39 -20.19
N LYS A 170 15.93 -11.30 -19.07
CA LYS A 170 15.57 -10.05 -18.40
C LYS A 170 16.69 -9.59 -17.46
N SER A 171 17.73 -10.39 -17.26
CA SER A 171 18.81 -10.04 -16.35
C SER A 171 19.53 -8.78 -16.86
N ASN A 172 19.80 -7.85 -15.95
CA ASN A 172 20.48 -6.58 -16.21
C ASN A 172 19.82 -5.65 -17.26
N LYS A 173 18.56 -5.86 -17.65
CA LYS A 173 17.82 -4.95 -18.53
C LYS A 173 16.89 -4.04 -17.75
N THR A 174 16.78 -2.79 -18.20
CA THR A 174 15.78 -1.84 -17.73
C THR A 174 14.38 -2.22 -18.24
N LEU A 175 13.32 -1.75 -17.56
CA LEU A 175 11.94 -2.03 -17.98
C LEU A 175 11.65 -1.49 -19.39
N ASP A 176 12.23 -0.34 -19.77
CA ASP A 176 12.05 0.25 -21.09
C ASP A 176 12.72 -0.59 -22.19
N GLU A 177 13.90 -1.15 -21.93
CA GLU A 177 14.56 -2.07 -22.87
C GLU A 177 13.75 -3.35 -23.08
N ILE A 178 13.17 -3.90 -22.00
CA ILE A 178 12.29 -5.08 -22.09
C ILE A 178 11.04 -4.76 -22.91
N ILE A 179 10.40 -3.63 -22.65
CA ILE A 179 9.21 -3.18 -23.39
C ILE A 179 9.54 -3.02 -24.89
N ASN A 180 10.61 -2.29 -25.22
CA ASN A 180 11.00 -2.06 -26.62
C ASN A 180 11.31 -3.37 -27.36
N HIS A 181 11.93 -4.33 -26.67
CA HIS A 181 12.18 -5.65 -27.23
C HIS A 181 10.89 -6.44 -27.47
N LEU A 182 9.97 -6.47 -26.50
CA LEU A 182 8.68 -7.14 -26.67
C LEU A 182 7.86 -6.52 -27.81
N GLU A 183 7.85 -5.18 -27.91
CA GLU A 183 7.15 -4.47 -28.98
C GLU A 183 7.76 -4.69 -30.37
N SER A 184 9.02 -5.12 -30.47
CA SER A 184 9.62 -5.52 -31.76
C SER A 184 9.28 -6.95 -32.18
N LEU A 185 8.86 -7.79 -31.24
CA LEU A 185 8.50 -9.19 -31.46
C LEU A 185 7.01 -9.42 -31.74
N THR A 186 6.16 -8.43 -31.49
CA THR A 186 4.71 -8.52 -31.72
C THR A 186 4.18 -7.27 -32.43
N THR A 187 3.09 -7.42 -33.19
CA THR A 187 2.33 -6.30 -33.73
C THR A 187 1.36 -5.71 -32.70
N GLU A 188 1.08 -6.44 -31.62
CA GLU A 188 0.21 -5.99 -30.54
C GLU A 188 0.87 -4.86 -29.75
N ARG A 189 0.06 -3.93 -29.27
CA ARG A 189 0.49 -2.78 -28.47
C ARG A 189 -0.33 -2.71 -27.20
N PHE A 190 0.30 -2.32 -26.11
CA PHE A 190 -0.43 -2.04 -24.88
C PHE A 190 -1.30 -0.79 -25.09
N PRO A 191 -2.63 -0.91 -25.00
CA PRO A 191 -3.54 0.13 -25.47
C PRO A 191 -3.70 1.27 -24.47
N ILE A 192 -2.91 1.35 -23.39
CA ILE A 192 -3.03 2.37 -22.36
C ILE A 192 -1.72 3.15 -22.30
N SER A 193 -1.78 4.45 -22.59
CA SER A 193 -0.63 5.35 -22.49
C SER A 193 -0.59 6.03 -21.11
N PHE A 194 0.62 6.27 -20.60
CA PHE A 194 0.81 6.92 -19.31
C PHE A 194 2.07 7.79 -19.32
N ALA A 195 2.06 8.87 -18.54
CA ALA A 195 3.25 9.69 -18.34
C ALA A 195 3.27 10.34 -16.97
N LYS A 196 4.48 10.57 -16.46
CA LYS A 196 4.72 11.46 -15.33
C LYS A 196 4.68 12.91 -15.79
N TYR A 197 4.09 13.76 -14.97
CA TYR A 197 4.11 15.20 -15.19
C TYR A 197 4.39 15.90 -13.87
N THR A 198 5.67 16.17 -13.63
CA THR A 198 6.16 16.76 -12.38
C THR A 198 7.02 18.00 -12.65
N GLY A 199 7.45 18.66 -11.58
CA GLY A 199 8.44 19.73 -11.66
C GLY A 199 9.83 19.31 -12.15
N GLN A 200 10.10 18.00 -12.30
CA GLN A 200 11.40 17.45 -12.68
C GLN A 200 11.51 17.11 -14.17
N GLU A 201 10.40 17.11 -14.92
CA GLU A 201 10.42 16.76 -16.34
C GLU A 201 11.00 17.89 -17.19
N SER A 202 11.90 17.53 -18.11
CA SER A 202 12.55 18.45 -19.06
C SER A 202 11.54 19.08 -20.04
N GLY A 203 11.91 20.21 -20.65
CA GLY A 203 11.09 20.89 -21.66
C GLY A 203 10.68 19.96 -22.80
N ASN A 204 11.64 19.23 -23.38
CA ASN A 204 11.39 18.26 -24.46
C ASN A 204 10.39 17.18 -24.03
N LYS A 205 10.48 16.67 -22.79
CA LYS A 205 9.54 15.65 -22.30
C LYS A 205 8.14 16.21 -22.13
N ARG A 206 8.01 17.45 -21.66
CA ARG A 206 6.72 18.15 -21.55
C ARG A 206 6.10 18.41 -22.93
N ASP A 207 6.90 18.76 -23.92
CA ASP A 207 6.45 18.95 -25.30
C ASP A 207 5.99 17.63 -25.93
N GLN A 208 6.69 16.53 -25.67
CA GLN A 208 6.24 15.19 -26.07
C GLN A 208 4.86 14.85 -25.47
N ILE A 209 4.68 15.05 -24.17
CA ILE A 209 3.40 14.78 -23.47
C ILE A 209 2.29 15.70 -24.00
N LYS A 210 2.61 16.94 -24.39
CA LYS A 210 1.65 17.86 -25.00
C LYS A 210 1.21 17.42 -26.39
N ASN A 211 2.15 16.92 -27.21
CA ASN A 211 1.87 16.49 -28.57
C ASN A 211 1.18 15.11 -28.61
N ASP A 212 1.50 14.24 -27.65
CA ASP A 212 0.92 12.91 -27.48
C ASP A 212 0.42 12.75 -26.04
N ALA A 213 -0.80 13.25 -25.81
CA ALA A 213 -1.39 13.30 -24.48
C ALA A 213 -1.70 11.89 -23.95
N PRO A 214 -1.19 11.49 -22.77
CA PRO A 214 -1.38 10.14 -22.26
C PRO A 214 -2.81 9.93 -21.76
N ASP A 215 -3.27 8.68 -21.68
CA ASP A 215 -4.52 8.33 -21.03
C ASP A 215 -4.45 8.58 -19.52
N ILE A 216 -3.31 8.26 -18.90
CA ILE A 216 -3.07 8.36 -17.46
C ILE A 216 -1.91 9.31 -17.16
N LEU A 217 -2.17 10.34 -16.36
CA LEU A 217 -1.14 11.29 -15.91
C LEU A 217 -0.81 11.03 -14.44
N LEU A 218 0.46 10.79 -14.13
CA LEU A 218 0.94 10.67 -12.75
C LEU A 218 1.57 11.98 -12.32
N THR A 219 1.11 12.54 -11.20
CA THR A 219 1.55 13.86 -10.74
C THR A 219 1.45 14.00 -9.23
N ASN A 220 1.79 15.17 -8.71
CA ASN A 220 1.55 15.54 -7.32
C ASN A 220 0.59 16.74 -7.25
N TYR A 221 0.02 16.98 -6.08
CA TYR A 221 -1.02 18.01 -5.91
C TYR A 221 -0.51 19.43 -6.23
N MET A 222 0.78 19.72 -6.01
CA MET A 222 1.38 21.01 -6.34
C MET A 222 1.49 21.22 -7.84
N MET A 223 1.90 20.20 -8.58
CA MET A 223 1.95 20.31 -10.03
C MET A 223 0.53 20.43 -10.60
N LEU A 224 -0.45 19.74 -10.02
CA LEU A 224 -1.85 19.89 -10.39
C LEU A 224 -2.38 21.32 -10.14
N GLU A 225 -1.97 21.97 -9.04
CA GLU A 225 -2.24 23.39 -8.79
C GLU A 225 -1.62 24.30 -9.86
N LEU A 226 -0.37 24.03 -10.24
CA LEU A 226 0.31 24.76 -11.32
C LEU A 226 -0.37 24.55 -12.67
N ILE A 227 -0.83 23.33 -12.97
CA ILE A 227 -1.61 23.00 -14.17
C ILE A 227 -2.90 23.82 -14.20
N MET A 228 -3.52 24.10 -13.06
CA MET A 228 -4.77 24.86 -13.01
C MET A 228 -4.58 26.38 -13.10
N THR A 229 -3.35 26.89 -12.97
CA THR A 229 -3.06 28.34 -12.89
C THR A 229 -2.17 28.86 -14.02
N ARG A 230 -1.24 28.06 -14.55
CA ARG A 230 -0.26 28.52 -15.55
C ARG A 230 -0.83 28.55 -16.97
N GLN A 231 -0.53 29.61 -17.72
CA GLN A 231 -1.01 29.73 -19.11
C GLN A 231 -0.40 28.68 -20.05
N SER A 232 0.87 28.29 -19.85
CA SER A 232 1.55 27.29 -20.67
C SER A 232 0.89 25.89 -20.65
N GLU A 233 0.07 25.63 -19.64
CA GLU A 233 -0.60 24.36 -19.36
C GLU A 233 -2.09 24.40 -19.77
N ASN A 234 -2.51 25.42 -20.54
CA ASN A 234 -3.85 25.51 -21.14
C ASN A 234 -4.26 24.22 -21.85
N TRP A 235 -3.36 23.63 -22.65
CA TRP A 235 -3.64 22.41 -23.41
C TRP A 235 -4.06 21.24 -22.50
N LEU A 236 -3.49 21.15 -21.31
CA LEU A 236 -3.80 20.07 -20.36
C LEU A 236 -5.14 20.34 -19.68
N ARG A 237 -5.46 21.61 -19.37
CA ARG A 237 -6.80 22.00 -18.91
C ARG A 237 -7.86 21.69 -19.96
N ASP A 238 -7.61 21.98 -21.24
CA ASP A 238 -8.53 21.67 -22.33
C ASP A 238 -8.73 20.17 -22.49
N SER A 239 -7.63 19.39 -22.38
CA SER A 239 -7.70 17.93 -22.35
C SER A 239 -8.51 17.44 -21.16
N MET A 240 -8.25 17.94 -19.95
CA MET A 240 -8.96 17.57 -18.73
C MET A 240 -10.46 17.88 -18.83
N ALA A 241 -10.79 19.07 -19.32
CA ALA A 241 -12.17 19.52 -19.50
C ALA A 241 -13.00 18.53 -20.32
N LYS A 242 -12.41 18.00 -21.41
CA LYS A 242 -13.06 17.07 -22.34
C LYS A 242 -13.00 15.61 -21.91
N ASN A 243 -11.88 15.17 -21.36
CA ASN A 243 -11.55 13.74 -21.26
C ASN A 243 -11.53 13.19 -19.83
N LEU A 244 -11.28 14.03 -18.82
CA LEU A 244 -10.99 13.53 -17.48
C LEU A 244 -12.23 12.84 -16.88
N LYS A 245 -12.07 11.58 -16.48
CA LYS A 245 -13.10 10.79 -15.81
C LYS A 245 -12.68 10.40 -14.39
N TYR A 246 -11.38 10.15 -14.16
CA TYR A 246 -10.88 9.68 -12.87
C TYR A 246 -9.85 10.64 -12.26
N LEU A 247 -10.06 11.00 -11.00
CA LEU A 247 -9.08 11.74 -10.20
C LEU A 247 -8.78 10.95 -8.91
N VAL A 248 -7.58 10.39 -8.86
CA VAL A 248 -7.16 9.47 -7.80
C VAL A 248 -6.22 10.19 -6.84
N TYR A 249 -6.46 10.03 -5.55
CA TYR A 249 -5.57 10.48 -4.49
C TYR A 249 -5.02 9.28 -3.72
N ASP A 250 -3.72 9.05 -3.86
CA ASP A 250 -3.03 8.06 -3.04
C ASP A 250 -2.56 8.67 -1.72
N GLU A 251 -2.51 7.83 -0.69
CA GLU A 251 -2.19 8.21 0.69
C GLU A 251 -3.00 9.42 1.19
N LEU A 252 -4.33 9.31 1.12
CA LEU A 252 -5.26 10.36 1.49
C LEU A 252 -5.03 10.95 2.90
N HIS A 253 -4.49 10.15 3.82
CA HIS A 253 -4.16 10.57 5.18
C HIS A 253 -3.09 11.68 5.25
N THR A 254 -2.34 11.89 4.18
CA THR A 254 -1.34 12.96 4.08
C THR A 254 -1.99 14.33 3.85
N TYR A 255 -3.19 14.38 3.26
CA TYR A 255 -3.90 15.63 2.96
C TYR A 255 -4.75 16.08 4.15
N ARG A 256 -4.09 16.64 5.17
CA ARG A 256 -4.73 17.13 6.40
C ARG A 256 -4.39 18.59 6.70
N GLY A 257 -5.15 19.21 7.60
CA GLY A 257 -4.95 20.61 8.00
C GLY A 257 -5.01 21.56 6.81
N ARG A 258 -4.07 22.52 6.75
CA ARG A 258 -4.01 23.52 5.66
C ARG A 258 -3.85 22.86 4.28
N GLN A 259 -2.99 21.86 4.16
CA GLN A 259 -2.77 21.17 2.89
C GLN A 259 -4.05 20.47 2.39
N GLY A 260 -4.81 19.85 3.30
CA GLY A 260 -6.10 19.26 2.97
C GLY A 260 -7.11 20.28 2.45
N ALA A 261 -7.14 21.48 3.05
CA ALA A 261 -7.98 22.57 2.57
C ALA A 261 -7.57 23.05 1.17
N ASP A 262 -6.27 23.23 0.91
CA ASP A 262 -5.76 23.63 -0.41
C ASP A 262 -6.16 22.62 -1.50
N VAL A 263 -5.97 21.32 -1.23
CA VAL A 263 -6.39 20.23 -2.13
C VAL A 263 -7.91 20.23 -2.35
N SER A 264 -8.67 20.54 -1.31
CA SER A 264 -10.13 20.62 -1.37
C SER A 264 -10.63 21.73 -2.30
N PHE A 265 -9.99 22.90 -2.29
CA PHE A 265 -10.30 23.97 -3.25
C PHE A 265 -9.82 23.64 -4.67
N LEU A 266 -8.64 23.03 -4.82
CA LEU A 266 -8.15 22.54 -6.10
C LEU A 266 -9.14 21.55 -6.74
N ASN A 267 -9.65 20.59 -5.97
CA ASN A 267 -10.65 19.62 -6.43
C ASN A 267 -11.94 20.26 -6.93
N ARG A 268 -12.42 21.32 -6.26
CA ARG A 268 -13.61 22.06 -6.72
C ARG A 268 -13.35 22.80 -8.03
N ARG A 269 -12.16 23.37 -8.21
CA ARG A 269 -11.77 24.02 -9.47
C ARG A 269 -11.67 23.02 -10.63
N ILE A 270 -11.12 21.83 -10.38
CA ILE A 270 -11.06 20.77 -11.40
C ILE A 270 -12.47 20.29 -11.75
N GLN A 271 -13.33 20.07 -10.76
CA GLN A 271 -14.73 19.70 -11.01
C GLN A 271 -15.48 20.75 -11.83
N ALA A 272 -15.26 22.04 -11.56
CA ALA A 272 -15.88 23.12 -12.33
C ALA A 272 -15.35 23.21 -13.77
N LEU A 273 -14.15 22.69 -14.05
CA LEU A 273 -13.54 22.66 -15.38
C LEU A 273 -14.01 21.46 -16.22
N VAL A 274 -14.20 20.30 -15.59
CA VAL A 274 -14.46 19.02 -16.26
C VAL A 274 -15.93 18.93 -16.69
N MET A 275 -16.17 18.55 -17.95
CA MET A 275 -17.52 18.37 -18.51
C MET A 275 -18.11 16.97 -18.22
N ASN A 276 -17.25 15.98 -17.98
CA ASN A 276 -17.67 14.62 -17.64
C ASN A 276 -18.03 14.51 -16.15
N ASN A 277 -18.71 13.41 -15.80
CA ASN A 277 -18.87 13.04 -14.39
C ASN A 277 -17.52 12.59 -13.80
N LEU A 278 -16.87 13.47 -13.04
CA LEU A 278 -15.59 13.19 -12.40
C LEU A 278 -15.76 12.20 -11.23
N ILE A 279 -15.05 11.07 -11.30
CA ILE A 279 -15.02 10.03 -10.28
C ILE A 279 -13.75 10.20 -9.44
N PHE A 280 -13.95 10.39 -8.14
CA PHE A 280 -12.85 10.45 -7.19
C PHE A 280 -12.58 9.08 -6.59
N ILE A 281 -11.31 8.68 -6.53
CA ILE A 281 -10.89 7.46 -5.87
C ILE A 281 -9.80 7.78 -4.86
N GLY A 282 -9.90 7.21 -3.67
CA GLY A 282 -8.97 7.43 -2.57
C GLY A 282 -8.36 6.14 -2.05
N THR A 283 -7.09 6.18 -1.69
CA THR A 283 -6.43 5.09 -0.95
C THR A 283 -5.75 5.64 0.29
N SER A 284 -5.79 4.90 1.39
CA SER A 284 -5.08 5.29 2.61
C SER A 284 -4.74 4.08 3.48
N ALA A 285 -3.59 4.13 4.15
CA ALA A 285 -3.27 3.17 5.20
C ALA A 285 -4.09 3.37 6.47
N THR A 286 -4.36 4.62 6.86
CA THR A 286 -4.99 4.93 8.15
C THR A 286 -5.83 6.21 8.05
N MET A 287 -7.10 6.18 8.47
CA MET A 287 -7.93 7.40 8.51
C MET A 287 -8.83 7.49 9.75
N ALA A 288 -9.27 6.36 10.31
CA ALA A 288 -10.07 6.34 11.54
C ALA A 288 -9.63 5.18 12.46
N SER A 289 -9.35 5.49 13.72
CA SER A 289 -8.82 4.55 14.73
C SER A 289 -9.81 4.19 15.84
N HIS A 290 -10.95 4.90 15.94
CA HIS A 290 -11.89 4.78 17.06
C HIS A 290 -13.32 4.55 16.57
N GLY A 291 -14.12 3.88 17.40
CA GLY A 291 -15.51 3.53 17.12
C GLY A 291 -15.70 2.12 16.55
N SER A 292 -16.96 1.77 16.33
CA SER A 292 -17.39 0.60 15.57
C SER A 292 -16.91 0.67 14.11
N PRO A 293 -16.85 -0.46 13.39
CA PRO A 293 -16.42 -0.45 11.99
C PRO A 293 -17.26 0.46 11.09
N GLU A 294 -18.57 0.55 11.34
CA GLU A 294 -19.47 1.44 10.59
C GLU A 294 -19.19 2.92 10.90
N GLU A 295 -18.99 3.29 12.17
CA GLU A 295 -18.63 4.65 12.55
C GLU A 295 -17.30 5.08 11.92
N LYS A 296 -16.32 4.18 11.87
CA LYS A 296 -15.05 4.42 11.16
C LYS A 296 -15.30 4.72 9.68
N LYS A 297 -16.11 3.89 8.98
CA LYS A 297 -16.46 4.13 7.57
C LYS A 297 -17.17 5.48 7.37
N LYS A 298 -18.12 5.83 8.25
CA LYS A 298 -18.81 7.13 8.22
C LYS A 298 -17.85 8.29 8.39
N LYS A 299 -16.89 8.19 9.31
CA LYS A 299 -15.90 9.25 9.53
C LYS A 299 -14.97 9.43 8.33
N VAL A 300 -14.53 8.33 7.73
CA VAL A 300 -13.72 8.35 6.49
C VAL A 300 -14.51 8.99 5.36
N ALA A 301 -15.77 8.62 5.17
CA ALA A 301 -16.64 9.19 4.16
C ALA A 301 -16.84 10.71 4.34
N GLU A 302 -17.03 11.17 5.57
CA GLU A 302 -17.15 12.60 5.90
C GLU A 302 -15.89 13.38 5.51
N VAL A 303 -14.71 12.92 5.96
CA VAL A 303 -13.43 13.57 5.67
C VAL A 303 -13.14 13.58 4.17
N THR A 304 -13.37 12.44 3.50
CA THR A 304 -13.11 12.34 2.07
C THR A 304 -14.10 13.17 1.25
N THR A 305 -15.37 13.25 1.67
CA THR A 305 -16.36 14.15 1.03
C THR A 305 -15.89 15.60 1.12
N GLN A 306 -15.32 16.02 2.25
CA GLN A 306 -14.76 17.36 2.40
C GLN A 306 -13.55 17.57 1.48
N ILE A 307 -12.61 16.63 1.41
CA ILE A 307 -11.41 16.72 0.56
C ILE A 307 -11.78 16.72 -0.92
N PHE A 308 -12.64 15.81 -1.37
CA PHE A 308 -13.04 15.70 -2.76
C PHE A 308 -14.01 16.81 -3.19
N GLY A 309 -14.77 17.39 -2.26
CA GLY A 309 -15.83 18.33 -2.58
C GLY A 309 -17.00 17.67 -3.32
N LYS A 310 -17.13 16.34 -3.21
CA LYS A 310 -18.20 15.51 -3.78
C LYS A 310 -18.60 14.46 -2.74
N GLU A 311 -19.89 14.20 -2.60
CA GLU A 311 -20.40 13.24 -1.62
C GLU A 311 -19.89 11.83 -1.92
N ILE A 312 -19.33 11.18 -0.89
CA ILE A 312 -18.95 9.77 -0.89
C ILE A 312 -19.77 9.06 0.18
N SER A 313 -20.54 8.05 -0.23
CA SER A 313 -21.27 7.22 0.73
C SER A 313 -20.32 6.40 1.58
N TYR A 314 -20.63 6.20 2.86
CA TYR A 314 -19.87 5.29 3.73
C TYR A 314 -19.89 3.83 3.22
N LYS A 315 -20.86 3.46 2.37
CA LYS A 315 -20.91 2.17 1.68
C LYS A 315 -19.81 2.02 0.63
N CYS A 316 -19.30 3.13 0.09
CA CYS A 316 -18.19 3.17 -0.85
C CYS A 316 -16.83 3.32 -0.14
N VAL A 317 -16.81 3.21 1.19
CA VAL A 317 -15.57 3.06 1.98
C VAL A 317 -15.34 1.58 2.23
N ILE A 318 -14.24 1.06 1.68
CA ILE A 318 -13.84 -0.34 1.76
C ILE A 318 -12.67 -0.43 2.75
N ASN A 319 -12.86 -1.19 3.81
CA ASN A 319 -11.79 -1.48 4.77
C ASN A 319 -11.00 -2.70 4.29
N GLU A 320 -9.86 -2.96 4.90
CA GLU A 320 -9.27 -4.29 4.85
C GLU A 320 -10.16 -5.33 5.55
N TYR A 321 -10.09 -6.56 5.05
CA TYR A 321 -10.70 -7.72 5.66
C TYR A 321 -9.57 -8.70 5.96
N LEU A 322 -9.49 -9.14 7.22
CA LEU A 322 -8.39 -9.96 7.71
C LEU A 322 -8.90 -11.36 8.03
N GLU A 323 -8.04 -12.34 7.80
CA GLU A 323 -8.26 -13.72 8.22
C GLU A 323 -7.05 -14.18 9.04
N PRO A 324 -7.24 -15.05 10.04
CA PRO A 324 -6.12 -15.66 10.75
C PRO A 324 -5.24 -16.48 9.81
N CYS A 325 -3.92 -16.39 9.95
CA CYS A 325 -2.96 -17.24 9.26
C CYS A 325 -2.66 -18.54 10.02
N THR A 326 -3.02 -18.63 11.31
CA THR A 326 -2.97 -19.86 12.10
C THR A 326 -4.34 -20.53 12.16
N LEU A 327 -4.46 -21.62 12.93
CA LEU A 327 -5.75 -22.28 13.20
C LEU A 327 -6.72 -21.42 14.03
N ALA A 328 -6.30 -20.24 14.51
CA ALA A 328 -7.08 -19.36 15.37
C ALA A 328 -7.64 -20.09 16.61
N LYS A 329 -6.93 -21.12 17.09
CA LYS A 329 -7.41 -21.94 18.20
C LYS A 329 -7.35 -21.16 19.52
N GLN A 330 -8.31 -21.42 20.40
CA GLN A 330 -8.19 -20.99 21.78
C GLN A 330 -7.12 -21.83 22.48
N VAL A 331 -6.09 -21.16 22.97
CA VAL A 331 -4.95 -21.77 23.66
C VAL A 331 -5.13 -21.56 25.15
N ASN A 332 -5.18 -22.64 25.93
CA ASN A 332 -5.26 -22.54 27.37
C ASN A 332 -3.86 -22.30 28.00
N PRO A 333 -3.78 -21.84 29.26
CA PRO A 333 -2.50 -21.54 29.90
C PRO A 333 -1.50 -22.70 29.96
N PHE A 334 -1.97 -23.94 30.07
CA PHE A 334 -1.10 -25.12 30.10
C PHE A 334 -0.47 -25.41 28.74
N GLN A 335 -1.27 -25.32 27.66
CA GLN A 335 -0.78 -25.45 26.28
C GLN A 335 0.23 -24.36 25.95
N LEU A 336 -0.08 -23.11 26.30
CA LEU A 336 0.82 -21.97 26.10
C LEU A 336 2.15 -22.18 26.82
N ALA A 337 2.12 -22.57 28.10
CA ALA A 337 3.32 -22.83 28.88
C ALA A 337 4.17 -23.95 28.26
N ASN A 338 3.54 -25.04 27.80
CA ASN A 338 4.26 -26.13 27.15
C ASN A 338 4.91 -25.69 25.84
N ALA A 339 4.23 -24.89 25.01
CA ALA A 339 4.81 -24.37 23.79
C ALA A 339 6.01 -23.45 24.05
N VAL A 340 5.96 -22.62 25.11
CA VAL A 340 7.13 -21.82 25.51
C VAL A 340 8.29 -22.70 25.94
N ARG A 341 8.04 -23.77 26.72
CA ARG A 341 9.08 -24.72 27.18
C ARG A 341 9.69 -25.54 26.05
N SER A 342 8.86 -25.98 25.10
CA SER A 342 9.30 -26.73 23.93
C SER A 342 10.20 -25.91 23.00
N GLY A 343 10.15 -24.58 23.10
CA GLY A 343 10.89 -23.67 22.23
C GLY A 343 10.32 -23.64 20.80
N ILE A 344 10.99 -22.88 19.93
CA ILE A 344 10.64 -22.78 18.52
C ILE A 344 11.75 -23.39 17.66
N SER A 345 11.37 -24.27 16.74
CA SER A 345 12.26 -24.76 15.69
C SER A 345 12.47 -23.66 14.65
N LEU A 346 13.70 -23.16 14.51
CA LEU A 346 14.02 -22.10 13.56
C LEU A 346 13.91 -22.54 12.09
N ASP A 347 14.05 -23.84 11.83
CA ASP A 347 13.95 -24.47 10.51
C ASP A 347 12.61 -25.23 10.34
N GLY A 348 11.61 -24.92 11.17
CA GLY A 348 10.32 -25.58 11.16
C GLY A 348 9.49 -25.32 9.89
N SER A 349 8.58 -26.26 9.59
CA SER A 349 7.67 -26.14 8.44
C SER A 349 6.54 -25.14 8.67
N GLU A 350 5.86 -24.71 7.59
CA GLU A 350 4.65 -23.88 7.70
C GLU A 350 3.58 -24.53 8.57
N GLU A 351 3.40 -25.85 8.42
CA GLU A 351 2.43 -26.62 9.17
C GLU A 351 2.76 -26.62 10.67
N GLU A 352 4.04 -26.72 11.04
CA GLU A 352 4.48 -26.60 12.43
C GLU A 352 4.16 -25.22 13.01
N PHE A 353 4.36 -24.15 12.22
CA PHE A 353 4.03 -22.79 12.65
C PHE A 353 2.51 -22.60 12.84
N ILE A 354 1.70 -23.03 11.88
CA ILE A 354 0.22 -22.93 11.93
C ILE A 354 -0.35 -23.67 13.14
N ASN A 355 0.25 -24.81 13.50
CA ASN A 355 -0.17 -25.63 14.63
C ASN A 355 0.42 -25.17 15.98
N ASN A 356 1.41 -24.29 16.01
CA ASN A 356 2.11 -23.89 17.24
C ASN A 356 1.18 -23.09 18.18
N ASP A 357 1.06 -23.52 19.44
CA ASP A 357 0.18 -22.86 20.43
C ASP A 357 0.62 -21.43 20.75
N LEU A 358 1.93 -21.13 20.80
CA LEU A 358 2.41 -19.77 21.02
C LEU A 358 2.07 -18.87 19.82
N ALA A 359 2.18 -19.37 18.59
CA ALA A 359 1.80 -18.63 17.39
C ALA A 359 0.30 -18.31 17.35
N ASN A 360 -0.55 -19.31 17.62
CA ASN A 360 -2.01 -19.12 17.69
C ASN A 360 -2.40 -18.13 18.81
N TRP A 361 -1.76 -18.23 19.98
CA TRP A 361 -2.01 -17.30 21.08
C TRP A 361 -1.58 -15.87 20.73
N LEU A 362 -0.40 -15.69 20.14
CA LEU A 362 0.08 -14.36 19.71
C LEU A 362 -0.82 -13.77 18.64
N GLU A 363 -1.29 -14.58 17.69
CA GLU A 363 -2.20 -14.11 16.66
C GLU A 363 -3.51 -13.60 17.26
N MET A 364 -4.14 -14.38 18.14
CA MET A 364 -5.44 -14.05 18.73
C MET A 364 -5.41 -12.94 19.78
N ASN A 365 -4.29 -12.78 20.52
CA ASN A 365 -4.21 -11.86 21.65
C ASN A 365 -3.35 -10.60 21.38
N VAL A 366 -2.55 -10.62 20.30
CA VAL A 366 -1.63 -9.53 19.97
C VAL A 366 -1.81 -9.07 18.52
N ALA A 367 -1.81 -9.98 17.55
CA ALA A 367 -1.85 -9.62 16.13
C ALA A 367 -3.23 -9.15 15.67
N LEU A 368 -4.29 -9.77 16.20
CA LEU A 368 -5.68 -9.52 15.85
C LEU A 368 -6.47 -9.00 17.05
N ARG A 369 -7.54 -8.28 16.74
CA ARG A 369 -8.55 -7.82 17.71
C ARG A 369 -9.92 -7.90 17.07
N TYR A 370 -10.90 -8.39 17.81
CA TYR A 370 -12.29 -8.37 17.40
C TYR A 370 -12.94 -7.02 17.77
N ASN A 371 -13.61 -6.42 16.80
CA ASN A 371 -14.47 -5.25 16.97
C ASN A 371 -15.85 -5.59 16.42
N GLN A 372 -16.76 -6.01 17.32
CA GLN A 372 -17.98 -6.73 16.94
C GLN A 372 -17.60 -8.00 16.16
N ASP A 373 -18.18 -8.22 14.98
CA ASP A 373 -17.92 -9.40 14.15
C ASP A 373 -16.76 -9.19 13.14
N ILE A 374 -16.05 -8.05 13.21
CA ILE A 374 -14.96 -7.71 12.28
C ILE A 374 -13.60 -7.87 12.96
N ILE A 375 -12.71 -8.58 12.27
CA ILE A 375 -11.31 -8.73 12.65
C ILE A 375 -10.53 -7.46 12.25
N GLU A 376 -9.86 -6.85 13.22
CA GLU A 376 -8.99 -5.69 13.04
C GLU A 376 -7.55 -6.01 13.45
N ARG A 377 -6.60 -5.23 12.95
CA ARG A 377 -5.21 -5.30 13.43
C ARG A 377 -5.15 -4.97 14.92
N GLY A 378 -4.40 -5.79 15.65
CA GLY A 378 -3.99 -5.50 17.01
C GLY A 378 -3.11 -4.26 17.06
N LYS A 379 -3.12 -3.58 18.22
CA LYS A 379 -2.24 -2.42 18.42
C LYS A 379 -0.79 -2.87 18.52
N PRO A 380 0.16 -2.14 17.91
CA PRO A 380 1.57 -2.41 18.08
C PRO A 380 1.96 -2.45 19.56
N GLN A 381 2.75 -3.45 19.95
CA GLN A 381 3.14 -3.71 21.33
C GLN A 381 4.65 -3.93 21.44
N ARG A 382 5.24 -3.56 22.56
CA ARG A 382 6.63 -3.91 22.87
C ARG A 382 6.72 -5.40 23.22
N ILE A 383 7.90 -6.00 23.04
CA ILE A 383 8.11 -7.42 23.36
C ILE A 383 7.91 -7.66 24.86
N ASP A 384 8.37 -6.74 25.71
CA ASP A 384 8.17 -6.84 27.16
C ASP A 384 6.69 -6.88 27.56
N GLN A 385 5.82 -6.12 26.88
CA GLN A 385 4.37 -6.15 27.08
C GLN A 385 3.77 -7.50 26.68
N ILE A 386 4.25 -8.09 25.59
CA ILE A 386 3.83 -9.42 25.14
C ILE A 386 4.29 -10.48 26.15
N THR A 387 5.55 -10.41 26.58
CA THR A 387 6.14 -11.28 27.60
C THR A 387 5.36 -11.20 28.92
N GLU A 388 4.97 -9.99 29.36
CA GLU A 388 4.21 -9.81 30.60
C GLU A 388 2.84 -10.49 30.52
N LYS A 389 2.14 -10.38 29.39
CA LYS A 389 0.84 -11.05 29.21
C LYS A 389 0.96 -12.57 29.30
N ILE A 390 1.93 -13.15 28.61
CA ILE A 390 2.19 -14.60 28.67
C ILE A 390 2.61 -15.01 30.08
N TYR A 391 3.42 -14.18 30.77
CA TYR A 391 3.81 -14.42 32.15
C TYR A 391 2.60 -14.47 33.10
N CYS A 392 1.68 -13.51 33.00
CA CYS A 392 0.48 -13.48 33.83
C CYS A 392 -0.41 -14.72 33.62
N GLU A 393 -0.44 -15.30 32.42
CA GLU A 393 -1.23 -16.51 32.14
C GLU A 393 -0.51 -17.80 32.55
N THR A 394 0.81 -17.89 32.32
CA THR A 394 1.57 -19.15 32.43
C THR A 394 2.42 -19.28 33.70
N SER A 395 2.74 -18.16 34.36
CA SER A 395 3.70 -18.07 35.47
C SER A 395 5.11 -18.59 35.15
N MET A 396 5.51 -18.66 33.88
CA MET A 396 6.84 -19.09 33.45
C MET A 396 7.94 -18.04 33.66
N SER A 397 9.21 -18.38 33.43
CA SER A 397 10.28 -17.38 33.47
C SER A 397 10.10 -16.35 32.35
N LYS A 398 10.21 -15.06 32.69
CA LYS A 398 10.12 -13.96 31.70
C LYS A 398 11.22 -14.06 30.65
N ASP A 399 12.41 -14.51 31.03
CA ASP A 399 13.54 -14.67 30.10
C ASP A 399 13.28 -15.80 29.10
N GLU A 400 12.70 -16.92 29.55
CA GLU A 400 12.31 -18.03 28.66
C GLU A 400 11.24 -17.57 27.68
N ILE A 401 10.18 -16.91 28.17
CA ILE A 401 9.11 -16.37 27.32
C ILE A 401 9.66 -15.40 26.29
N HIS A 402 10.48 -14.43 26.72
CA HIS A 402 11.05 -13.42 25.84
C HIS A 402 11.87 -14.07 24.72
N ASN A 403 12.76 -15.00 25.05
CA ASN A 403 13.59 -15.68 24.06
C ASN A 403 12.76 -16.49 23.06
N THR A 404 11.77 -17.25 23.53
CA THR A 404 10.91 -18.06 22.66
C THR A 404 10.04 -17.20 21.74
N VAL A 405 9.52 -16.06 22.21
CA VAL A 405 8.78 -15.09 21.39
C VAL A 405 9.68 -14.49 20.30
N VAL A 406 10.90 -14.10 20.66
CA VAL A 406 11.89 -13.58 19.69
C VAL A 406 12.24 -14.63 18.64
N ASP A 407 12.42 -15.89 19.04
CA ASP A 407 12.71 -16.98 18.11
C ASP A 407 11.53 -17.25 17.17
N LEU A 408 10.28 -17.21 17.65
CA LEU A 408 9.10 -17.30 16.77
C LEU A 408 9.09 -16.20 15.70
N PHE A 409 9.43 -14.97 16.07
CA PHE A 409 9.49 -13.85 15.12
C PHE A 409 10.60 -13.99 14.07
N LYS A 410 11.62 -14.81 14.33
CA LYS A 410 12.62 -15.17 13.31
C LYS A 410 12.08 -16.18 12.29
N VAL A 411 11.18 -17.08 12.72
CA VAL A 411 10.58 -18.15 11.87
C VAL A 411 9.52 -17.63 10.91
N GLY A 412 8.67 -16.70 11.35
CA GLY A 412 7.55 -16.14 10.56
C GLY A 412 7.94 -15.42 9.26
N ARG A 413 9.21 -15.51 8.84
CA ARG A 413 9.80 -14.97 7.63
C ARG A 413 10.01 -16.01 6.53
N ALA A 414 9.87 -17.31 6.81
CA ALA A 414 10.24 -18.37 5.88
C ALA A 414 9.25 -18.57 4.72
N ASN A 415 8.00 -18.09 4.81
CA ASN A 415 6.91 -18.46 3.88
C ASN A 415 6.18 -17.26 3.22
N GLN A 416 6.86 -16.12 2.96
CA GLN A 416 6.31 -15.04 2.12
C GLN A 416 7.03 -14.90 0.79
#